data_AF-A0A417XTD3-F1
#
_entry.id   AF-A0A417XTD3-F1
#
_cell.length_a   1.000
_cell.length_b   1.000
_cell.length_c   1.000
_cell.angle_alpha   90.00
_cell.angle_beta   90.00
_cell.angle_gamma   90.00
#
_symmetry.space_group_name_H-M   'P 1'
#
loop_
_entity.id
_entity.type
_entity.pdbx_description
1 polymer ?
#
loop_
_entity_poly.entity_id
_entity_poly.type
_entity_poly.pdbx_seq_one_letter_code
_entity_poly.pdbx_strand_id
1 'polypeptide(L)'
;MNPSSTVRGSSGQRGGRHEAVTPSSVREYRRERQHLYPYEEYEAALAVGGIVRSYCGIDETILHGDSTDLAEVADPDANDCVTCVDIWSGRQRVRL
;
A
#
# COMPACT_ATOMS: atom_id res chain seq x y z
N MET A 1 -22.61 -45.64 28.57
CA MET A 1 -22.97 -44.53 27.68
C MET A 1 -23.32 -43.34 28.56
N ASN A 2 -22.42 -42.37 28.70
CA ASN A 2 -22.58 -41.12 29.47
C ASN A 2 -22.50 -39.94 28.48
N PRO A 3 -23.38 -38.93 28.54
CA PRO A 3 -23.19 -37.72 27.75
C PRO A 3 -22.54 -36.59 28.56
N SER A 4 -21.59 -35.94 27.87
CA SER A 4 -21.42 -34.50 27.76
C SER A 4 -21.07 -33.65 29.00
N SER A 5 -19.81 -33.22 28.96
CA SER A 5 -19.27 -31.97 29.49
C SER A 5 -20.21 -30.77 29.34
N THR A 6 -20.31 -29.95 30.39
CA THR A 6 -20.73 -28.55 30.27
C THR A 6 -19.71 -27.68 31.01
N VAL A 7 -18.82 -27.03 30.26
CA VAL A 7 -18.00 -25.92 30.76
C VAL A 7 -18.84 -24.65 30.64
N ARG A 8 -18.99 -23.96 31.76
CA ARG A 8 -19.68 -22.68 31.89
C ARG A 8 -18.71 -21.56 31.52
N GLY A 9 -19.08 -20.75 30.53
CA GLY A 9 -18.35 -19.54 30.20
C GLY A 9 -18.43 -18.49 31.32
N SER A 10 -17.33 -17.77 31.50
CA SER A 10 -17.31 -16.46 32.15
C SER A 10 -16.46 -15.53 31.30
N SER A 11 -17.16 -14.68 30.57
CA SER A 11 -16.64 -13.57 29.78
C SER A 11 -15.94 -12.56 30.68
N GLY A 12 -14.62 -12.48 30.61
CA GLY A 12 -13.82 -11.40 31.18
C GLY A 12 -13.24 -10.55 30.04
N GLN A 13 -13.93 -9.46 29.72
CA GLN A 13 -13.45 -8.47 28.75
C GLN A 13 -12.34 -7.58 29.36
N ARG A 14 -11.54 -7.02 28.44
CA ARG A 14 -10.93 -5.67 28.42
C ARG A 14 -9.42 -5.64 28.59
N GLY A 15 -8.77 -5.11 27.55
CA GLY A 15 -7.44 -4.55 27.68
C GLY A 15 -6.66 -4.37 26.38
N GLY A 16 -7.15 -4.83 25.23
CA GLY A 16 -6.55 -4.48 23.94
C GLY A 16 -7.05 -3.12 23.50
N ARG A 17 -6.28 -2.06 23.74
CA ARG A 17 -6.40 -0.83 22.94
C ARG A 17 -6.16 -1.24 21.50
N HIS A 18 -7.23 -1.47 20.75
CA HIS A 18 -7.17 -1.41 19.29
C HIS A 18 -6.85 0.05 18.98
N GLU A 19 -5.55 0.36 18.92
CA GLU A 19 -5.10 1.42 18.03
C GLU A 19 -5.75 1.12 16.68
N ALA A 20 -6.72 1.94 16.33
CA ALA A 20 -7.27 1.96 14.99
C ALA A 20 -6.07 2.26 14.08
N VAL A 21 -5.49 1.19 13.53
CA VAL A 21 -4.62 1.28 12.37
C VAL A 21 -5.52 1.88 11.31
N THR A 22 -5.43 3.20 11.19
CA THR A 22 -6.01 3.90 10.05
C THR A 22 -5.40 3.24 8.83
N PRO A 23 -6.20 2.67 7.91
CA PRO A 23 -5.65 2.10 6.69
C PRO A 23 -4.94 3.23 5.98
N SER A 24 -3.61 3.25 6.06
CA SER A 24 -2.73 4.31 5.58
C SER A 24 -2.93 4.46 4.09
N SER A 25 -3.83 5.35 3.63
CA SER A 25 -4.17 5.59 2.20
C SER A 25 -3.00 5.22 1.29
N VAL A 26 -3.18 4.31 0.32
CA VAL A 26 -2.06 3.87 -0.52
C VAL A 26 -1.68 5.07 -1.38
N ARG A 27 -0.62 5.78 -0.97
CA ARG A 27 -0.06 6.91 -1.70
C ARG A 27 0.79 6.31 -2.83
N GLU A 28 0.73 6.87 -4.04
CA GLU A 28 1.53 6.41 -5.18
C GLU A 28 2.17 7.57 -5.93
N TYR A 29 3.31 7.37 -6.60
CA TYR A 29 4.00 8.43 -7.37
C TYR A 29 4.04 8.13 -8.87
N ARG A 30 4.00 9.20 -9.68
CA ARG A 30 4.05 9.18 -11.15
C ARG A 30 5.26 9.92 -11.70
N ARG A 31 6.04 9.23 -12.53
CA ARG A 31 7.04 9.84 -13.42
C ARG A 31 6.47 9.95 -14.84
N GLU A 32 7.12 10.69 -15.74
CA GLU A 32 6.76 10.82 -17.18
C GLU A 32 6.57 9.49 -17.93
N ARG A 33 6.96 8.36 -17.33
CA ARG A 33 6.94 7.03 -17.93
C ARG A 33 5.85 6.16 -17.32
N GLN A 34 4.57 6.46 -17.57
CA GLN A 34 3.42 5.53 -17.63
C GLN A 34 3.23 4.48 -16.50
N HIS A 35 4.10 4.34 -15.51
CA HIS A 35 4.11 3.25 -14.54
C HIS A 35 3.89 3.85 -13.16
N LEU A 36 3.07 3.15 -12.37
CA LEU A 36 2.82 3.50 -10.99
C LEU A 36 3.82 2.78 -10.07
N TYR A 37 4.31 3.52 -9.08
CA TYR A 37 5.23 3.06 -8.07
C TYR A 37 4.63 3.30 -6.68
N PRO A 38 4.91 2.44 -5.69
CA PRO A 38 4.54 2.71 -4.31
C PRO A 38 5.18 4.02 -3.84
N TYR A 39 4.38 4.97 -3.35
CA TYR A 39 4.89 6.31 -3.01
C TYR A 39 5.97 6.25 -1.93
N GLU A 40 5.76 5.44 -0.89
CA GLU A 40 6.69 5.32 0.23
C GLU A 40 8.06 4.77 -0.24
N GLU A 41 8.04 3.78 -1.14
CA GLU A 41 9.27 3.22 -1.71
C GLU A 41 9.95 4.21 -2.65
N TYR A 42 9.16 4.94 -3.45
CA TYR A 42 9.70 5.92 -4.38
C TYR A 42 10.28 7.14 -3.63
N GLU A 43 9.60 7.63 -2.60
CA GLU A 43 10.06 8.73 -1.73
C GLU A 43 11.36 8.35 -1.03
N ALA A 44 11.45 7.14 -0.49
CA ALA A 44 12.68 6.62 0.09
C ALA A 44 13.81 6.52 -0.95
N ALA A 45 13.52 5.98 -2.14
CA ALA A 45 14.50 5.88 -3.21
C ALA A 45 14.97 7.25 -3.72
N LEU A 46 14.09 8.27 -3.73
CA LEU A 46 14.44 9.62 -4.13
C LEU A 46 15.31 10.33 -3.08
N ALA A 47 15.05 10.09 -1.79
CA ALA A 47 15.79 10.72 -0.68
C ALA A 47 17.25 10.29 -0.56
N VAL A 48 17.63 9.10 -1.05
CA VAL A 48 19.01 8.59 -0.98
C VAL A 48 19.60 8.18 -2.33
N GLY A 49 18.78 8.12 -3.38
CA GLY A 49 19.09 7.41 -4.62
C GLY A 49 18.95 5.89 -4.44
N GLY A 50 18.37 5.20 -5.41
CA GLY A 50 18.11 3.78 -5.26
C GLY A 50 17.42 3.13 -6.44
N ILE A 51 16.95 1.90 -6.25
CA ILE A 51 16.12 1.20 -7.23
C ILE A 51 14.73 1.06 -6.63
N VAL A 52 13.70 1.40 -7.40
CA VAL A 52 12.31 1.20 -7.06
C VAL A 52 11.65 0.28 -8.08
N ARG A 53 10.72 -0.56 -7.64
CA ARG A 53 9.98 -1.47 -8.52
C ARG A 53 8.56 -0.97 -8.72
N SER A 54 8.16 -0.80 -9.97
CA SER A 54 6.77 -0.52 -10.34
C SER A 54 5.86 -1.71 -10.04
N TYR A 55 4.54 -1.48 -9.99
CA TYR A 55 3.59 -2.58 -9.77
C TYR A 55 3.60 -3.66 -10.84
N CYS A 56 3.89 -3.31 -12.10
CA CYS A 56 4.04 -4.30 -13.17
C CYS A 56 5.40 -5.03 -13.14
N GLY A 57 6.26 -4.77 -12.15
CA GLY A 57 7.52 -5.49 -11.93
C GLY A 57 8.73 -4.92 -12.67
N ILE A 58 8.62 -3.73 -13.26
CA ILE A 58 9.76 -3.05 -13.88
C ILE A 58 10.55 -2.32 -12.79
N ASP A 59 11.85 -2.60 -12.74
CA ASP A 59 12.82 -1.90 -11.89
C ASP A 59 13.27 -0.60 -12.55
N GLU A 60 13.26 0.50 -11.80
CA GLU A 60 13.79 1.79 -12.22
C GLU A 60 14.84 2.30 -11.23
N THR A 61 15.97 2.77 -11.76
CA THR A 61 16.98 3.48 -10.96
C THR A 61 16.57 4.93 -10.77
N ILE A 62 16.34 5.31 -9.51
CA ILE A 62 16.01 6.66 -9.08
C ILE A 62 17.29 7.34 -8.62
N LEU A 63 17.58 8.48 -9.24
CA LEU A 63 18.67 9.35 -8.79
C LEU A 63 18.19 10.16 -7.59
N HIS A 64 19.10 10.46 -6.67
CA HIS A 64 18.79 11.35 -5.56
C HIS A 64 18.20 12.68 -6.07
N GLY A 65 17.07 13.09 -5.51
CA GLY A 65 16.32 14.27 -5.94
C GLY A 65 15.52 14.90 -4.81
N ASP A 66 14.74 15.93 -5.14
CA ASP A 66 13.92 16.64 -4.16
C ASP A 66 12.52 16.01 -4.09
N SER A 67 12.06 15.69 -2.88
CA SER A 67 10.74 15.08 -2.67
C SER A 67 9.57 16.04 -2.96
N THR A 68 9.83 17.34 -3.12
CA THR A 68 8.80 18.29 -3.56
C THR A 68 8.39 18.10 -5.02
N ASP A 69 9.21 17.40 -5.81
CA ASP A 69 8.87 16.97 -7.18
C ASP A 69 7.98 15.71 -7.20
N LEU A 70 7.62 15.17 -6.02
CA LEU A 70 6.72 14.03 -5.90
C LEU A 70 5.25 14.45 -5.93
N ALA A 71 4.54 14.12 -7.01
CA ALA A 71 3.10 14.21 -7.10
C ALA A 71 2.45 12.86 -6.78
N GLU A 72 1.57 12.85 -5.78
CA GLU A 72 0.76 11.68 -5.45
C GLU A 72 -0.28 11.43 -6.55
N VAL A 73 -0.45 10.17 -6.97
CA VAL A 73 -1.48 9.76 -7.92
C VAL A 73 -2.79 9.53 -7.19
N ALA A 74 -3.76 10.41 -7.45
CA ALA A 74 -5.12 10.29 -6.93
C ALA A 74 -6.06 9.54 -7.89
N ASP A 75 -5.81 9.63 -9.21
CA ASP A 75 -6.65 9.04 -10.26
C ASP A 75 -5.77 8.46 -11.38
N PRO A 76 -6.20 7.36 -12.02
CA PRO A 76 -5.49 6.79 -13.16
C PRO A 76 -5.71 7.66 -14.41
N ASP A 77 -4.70 7.79 -15.24
CA ASP A 77 -4.75 8.55 -16.49
C ASP A 77 -4.56 7.63 -17.71
N ALA A 78 -5.01 8.11 -18.88
CA ALA A 78 -5.08 7.30 -20.10
C ALA A 78 -3.71 6.77 -20.58
N ASN A 79 -2.62 7.39 -20.15
CA ASN A 79 -1.27 6.95 -20.49
C ASN A 79 -0.67 5.98 -19.46
N ASP A 80 -1.37 5.68 -18.36
CA ASP A 80 -0.85 4.73 -17.38
C ASP A 80 -0.89 3.30 -17.88
N CYS A 81 0.10 2.54 -17.44
CA CYS A 81 0.24 1.12 -17.66
C CYS A 81 -0.95 0.43 -17.01
N VAL A 82 -1.79 -0.18 -17.85
CA VAL A 82 -3.02 -0.86 -17.41
C VAL A 82 -2.76 -1.86 -16.28
N THR A 83 -1.64 -2.59 -16.32
CA THR A 83 -1.26 -3.54 -15.27
C THR A 83 -0.96 -2.85 -13.94
N CYS A 84 -0.28 -1.70 -13.96
CA CYS A 84 -0.04 -0.93 -12.74
C CYS A 84 -1.37 -0.41 -12.15
N VAL A 85 -2.25 0.13 -13.01
CA VAL A 85 -3.57 0.64 -12.62
C VAL A 85 -4.45 -0.48 -12.04
N ASP A 86 -4.46 -1.66 -12.65
CA ASP A 86 -5.23 -2.81 -12.19
C ASP A 86 -4.77 -3.28 -10.79
N ILE A 87 -3.46 -3.38 -10.58
CA ILE A 87 -2.88 -3.78 -9.29
C ILE A 87 -3.18 -2.72 -8.23
N TRP A 88 -3.00 -1.45 -8.55
CA TRP A 88 -3.29 -0.34 -7.63
C TRP A 88 -4.78 -0.30 -7.25
N SER A 89 -5.66 -0.30 -8.25
CA SER A 89 -7.12 -0.29 -8.04
C SER A 89 -7.58 -1.53 -7.26
N GLY A 90 -6.95 -2.68 -7.52
CA GLY A 90 -7.16 -3.90 -6.75
C GLY A 90 -6.76 -3.73 -5.28
N ARG A 91 -5.61 -3.13 -5.00
CA ARG A 91 -5.13 -2.85 -3.63
C ARG A 91 -6.01 -1.84 -2.89
N GLN A 92 -6.56 -0.85 -3.58
CA GLN A 92 -7.55 0.06 -3.01
C GLN A 92 -8.84 -0.69 -2.60
N ARG A 93 -9.29 -1.64 -3.41
CA ARG A 93 -10.53 -2.41 -3.16
C ARG A 93 -10.41 -3.47 -2.07
N VAL A 94 -9.21 -3.99 -1.82
CA VAL A 94 -8.95 -4.99 -0.75
C VAL A 94 -8.84 -4.35 0.63
N ARG A 95 -8.72 -3.01 0.70
CA ARG A 95 -8.91 -2.26 1.95
C ARG A 95 -10.39 -2.03 2.22
N LEU A 96 -11.05 -3.07 2.71
CA LEU A 96 -12.35 -3.04 3.38
C LEU A 96 -12.23 -3.71 4.75
#